data_AF-A0A6V8VJ85-F1
#
_entry.id   AF-A0A6V8VJ85-F1
#
_cell.length_a   1.000
_cell.length_b   1.000
_cell.length_c   1.000
_cell.angle_alpha   90.00
_cell.angle_beta   90.00
_cell.angle_gamma   90.00
#
_symmetry.space_group_name_H-M   'P 1'
#
loop_
_entity.id
_entity.type
_entity.pdbx_description
1 polymer ?
#
loop_
_entity_poly.entity_id
_entity_poly.type
_entity_poly.pdbx_seq_one_letter_code
_entity_poly.pdbx_strand_id
1 'polypeptide(L)'
;MNSSSAFATPVVANNSQQVLSDLITALEQTNLYSFISQIATVYGFPPVKGGMDAVLKAIEASIQNPTAAFPNATLNSLEKMIDRIIISGSNYYSIDETQDPNFQSVIQHVFSTSVTDSRYENSYPRKLYDGNSLGNNIKGLYLTKLIDTGDGFAFIFSYVYSVKIKGSRGLGLSYTPQQQFITVFVPHNKNRIEYRLPKNLGKRETAKALASVRNKFFDMLISTNNTIHFKQLNFYNVINSIITDRSFGKAVQIIYVGSNTGCDANVIGRKDPTYEARDVEITNKKRNDIYTPRAVAVRFYRN
;
A
#
# COMPACT_ATOMS: atom_id res chain seq x y z
N MET A 1 56.71 13.49 -30.69
CA MET A 1 55.55 13.08 -31.50
C MET A 1 54.88 11.90 -30.81
N ASN A 2 53.59 12.06 -30.55
CA ASN A 2 52.54 11.09 -30.22
C ASN A 2 52.74 10.09 -29.06
N SER A 3 52.17 10.53 -27.93
CA SER A 3 51.42 9.76 -26.94
C SER A 3 50.37 8.81 -27.54
N SER A 4 50.24 7.62 -26.97
CA SER A 4 49.00 6.83 -27.01
C SER A 4 48.72 6.22 -25.64
N SER A 5 48.19 7.04 -24.74
CA SER A 5 47.43 6.58 -23.58
C SER A 5 46.02 6.24 -24.06
N ALA A 6 45.74 4.97 -24.31
CA ALA A 6 44.39 4.49 -24.51
C ALA A 6 43.72 4.35 -23.14
N PHE A 7 42.80 5.27 -22.86
CA PHE A 7 41.95 5.30 -21.69
C PHE A 7 41.15 3.99 -21.59
N ALA A 8 41.28 3.31 -20.45
CA ALA A 8 40.31 2.30 -20.04
C ALA A 8 38.97 3.01 -19.83
N THR A 9 37.95 2.59 -20.59
CA THR A 9 36.56 3.01 -20.43
C THR A 9 36.05 2.63 -19.04
N PRO A 10 35.27 3.49 -18.35
CA PRO A 10 34.87 3.23 -16.98
C PRO A 10 33.77 2.17 -16.94
N VAL A 11 34.06 1.04 -16.27
CA VAL A 11 33.13 -0.08 -15.99
C VAL A 11 32.00 0.32 -15.01
N VAL A 12 31.86 1.59 -14.65
CA VAL A 12 30.93 2.09 -13.62
C VAL A 12 29.60 2.59 -14.21
N ALA A 13 29.53 2.90 -15.51
CA ALA A 13 28.32 3.50 -16.12
C ALA A 13 27.13 2.54 -16.27
N ASN A 14 27.36 1.22 -16.40
CA ASN A 14 26.29 0.25 -16.70
C ASN A 14 25.36 -0.06 -15.51
N ASN A 15 25.84 0.02 -14.27
CA ASN A 15 25.03 -0.39 -13.11
C ASN A 15 23.95 0.65 -12.75
N SER A 16 24.24 1.94 -12.86
CA SER A 16 23.28 3.00 -12.49
C SER A 16 22.11 3.07 -13.47
N GLN A 17 22.36 2.82 -14.76
CA GLN A 17 21.32 2.80 -15.79
C GLN A 17 20.42 1.57 -15.65
N GLN A 18 20.98 0.41 -15.32
CA GLN A 18 20.20 -0.80 -15.02
C GLN A 18 19.30 -0.58 -13.78
N VAL A 19 19.86 -0.03 -12.70
CA VAL A 19 19.09 0.30 -11.48
C VAL A 19 17.96 1.29 -11.79
N LEU A 20 18.24 2.34 -12.57
CA LEU A 20 17.20 3.28 -13.00
C LEU A 20 16.09 2.56 -13.76
N SER A 21 16.44 1.73 -14.74
CA SER A 21 15.47 0.95 -15.52
C SER A 21 14.61 0.06 -14.63
N ASP A 22 15.21 -0.67 -13.69
CA ASP A 22 14.49 -1.53 -12.75
C ASP A 22 13.54 -0.73 -11.84
N LEU A 23 13.96 0.44 -11.35
CA LEU A 23 13.13 1.33 -10.53
C LEU A 23 11.98 1.95 -11.35
N ILE A 24 12.20 2.32 -12.60
CA ILE A 24 11.14 2.83 -13.49
C ILE A 24 10.11 1.73 -13.76
N THR A 25 10.55 0.50 -14.04
CA THR A 25 9.65 -0.65 -14.17
C THR A 25 8.89 -0.92 -12.86
N ALA A 26 9.55 -0.85 -11.71
CA ALA A 26 8.89 -1.03 -10.42
C ALA A 26 7.82 0.04 -10.17
N LEU A 27 8.12 1.30 -10.50
CA LEU A 27 7.17 2.41 -10.40
C LEU A 27 5.96 2.21 -11.33
N GLU A 28 6.20 1.79 -12.57
CA GLU A 28 5.16 1.42 -13.53
C GLU A 28 4.22 0.34 -12.96
N GLN A 29 4.80 -0.73 -12.41
CA GLN A 29 4.07 -1.86 -11.82
C GLN A 29 3.23 -1.50 -10.58
N THR A 30 3.43 -0.32 -9.99
CA THR A 30 2.52 0.20 -8.95
C THR A 30 1.15 0.54 -9.53
N ASN A 31 1.12 1.07 -10.77
CA ASN A 31 -0.08 1.57 -11.45
C ASN A 31 -0.91 2.56 -10.59
N LEU A 32 -0.22 3.46 -9.86
CA LEU A 32 -0.84 4.40 -8.92
C LEU A 32 -0.59 5.86 -9.30
N TYR A 33 -0.81 6.22 -10.56
CA TYR A 33 -0.64 7.60 -11.08
C TYR A 33 -1.20 8.68 -10.16
N SER A 34 -2.46 8.55 -9.71
CA SER A 34 -3.11 9.56 -8.87
C SER A 34 -2.45 9.77 -7.51
N PHE A 35 -1.76 8.75 -7.00
CA PHE A 35 -1.00 8.86 -5.75
C PHE A 35 0.40 9.42 -6.01
N ILE A 36 1.07 8.94 -7.07
CA ILE A 36 2.38 9.44 -7.50
C ILE A 36 2.33 10.95 -7.74
N SER A 37 1.31 11.45 -8.43
CA SER A 37 1.16 12.89 -8.72
C SER A 37 0.99 13.77 -7.48
N GLN A 38 0.62 13.19 -6.34
CA GLN A 38 0.51 13.90 -5.06
C GLN A 38 1.81 13.93 -4.26
N ILE A 39 2.67 12.91 -4.43
CA ILE A 39 3.86 12.74 -3.59
C ILE A 39 5.18 13.00 -4.31
N ALA A 40 5.22 13.03 -5.65
CA ALA A 40 6.46 13.13 -6.43
C ALA A 40 7.36 14.30 -5.99
N THR A 41 6.76 15.47 -5.75
CA THR A 41 7.48 16.68 -5.30
C THR A 41 8.08 16.55 -3.90
N VAL A 42 7.44 15.79 -3.00
CA VAL A 42 7.96 15.50 -1.66
C VAL A 42 9.27 14.72 -1.74
N TYR A 43 9.42 13.89 -2.77
CA TYR A 43 10.63 13.11 -3.04
C TYR A 43 11.58 13.80 -4.04
N GLY A 44 11.39 15.10 -4.29
CA GLY A 44 12.32 15.90 -5.09
C GLY A 44 12.13 15.83 -6.61
N PHE A 45 11.07 15.19 -7.09
CA PHE A 45 10.74 15.13 -8.53
C PHE A 45 9.82 16.29 -8.96
N PRO A 46 9.81 16.66 -10.24
CA PRO A 46 8.89 17.68 -10.74
C PRO A 46 7.41 17.28 -10.53
N PRO A 47 6.49 18.25 -10.44
CA PRO A 47 5.06 17.97 -10.54
C PRO A 47 4.75 17.25 -11.85
N VAL A 48 4.19 16.05 -11.76
CA VAL A 48 3.91 15.20 -12.92
C VAL A 48 2.44 15.27 -13.33
N LYS A 49 2.20 15.40 -14.64
CA LYS A 49 0.87 15.46 -15.29
C LYS A 49 0.89 14.65 -16.59
N GLY A 50 -0.28 14.24 -17.06
CA GLY A 50 -0.43 13.60 -18.37
C GLY A 50 -0.44 12.07 -18.37
N GLY A 51 -0.70 11.44 -17.21
CA GLY A 51 -0.79 9.98 -17.10
C GLY A 51 0.54 9.29 -16.83
N MET A 52 0.52 7.96 -16.71
CA MET A 52 1.64 7.16 -16.21
C MET A 52 2.89 7.30 -17.08
N ASP A 53 2.77 7.14 -18.40
CA ASP A 53 3.92 7.20 -19.32
C ASP A 53 4.66 8.54 -19.26
N ALA A 54 3.91 9.65 -19.15
CA ALA A 54 4.48 10.99 -19.01
C ALA A 54 5.22 11.14 -17.68
N VAL A 55 4.68 10.57 -16.60
CA VAL A 55 5.31 10.56 -15.27
C VAL A 55 6.63 9.80 -15.29
N LEU A 56 6.63 8.58 -15.87
CA LEU A 56 7.83 7.75 -15.94
C LEU A 56 8.95 8.47 -16.70
N LYS A 57 8.64 9.04 -17.87
CA LYS A 57 9.60 9.83 -18.66
C LYS A 57 10.11 11.06 -17.91
N ALA A 58 9.24 11.78 -17.20
CA ALA A 58 9.63 12.96 -16.45
C ALA A 58 10.58 12.63 -15.28
N ILE A 59 10.30 11.55 -14.55
CA ILE A 59 11.16 11.06 -13.46
C ILE A 59 12.51 10.60 -14.00
N GLU A 60 12.50 9.79 -15.06
CA GLU A 60 13.71 9.30 -15.72
C GLU A 60 14.59 10.46 -16.20
N ALA A 61 14.00 11.43 -16.91
CA ALA A 61 14.71 12.61 -17.40
C ALA A 61 15.29 13.46 -16.26
N SER A 62 14.60 13.56 -15.11
CA SER A 62 15.06 14.32 -13.95
C SER A 62 16.28 13.70 -13.28
N ILE A 63 16.40 12.37 -13.33
CA ILE A 63 17.57 11.64 -12.78
C ILE A 63 18.74 11.69 -13.77
N GLN A 64 18.45 11.52 -15.07
CA GLN A 64 19.49 11.55 -16.11
C GLN A 64 20.06 12.95 -16.35
N ASN A 65 19.24 13.98 -16.17
CA ASN A 65 19.62 15.38 -16.35
C ASN A 65 19.20 16.21 -15.11
N PRO A 66 19.92 16.09 -13.99
CA PRO A 66 19.60 16.84 -12.78
C PRO A 66 19.62 18.34 -13.04
N THR A 67 18.59 19.04 -12.57
CA THR A 67 18.51 20.50 -12.68
C THR A 67 18.69 21.13 -11.30
N ALA A 68 19.12 22.40 -11.26
CA ALA A 68 19.18 23.16 -10.00
C ALA A 68 17.80 23.29 -9.32
N ALA A 69 16.69 23.14 -10.08
CA ALA A 69 15.34 23.17 -9.55
C ALA A 69 14.92 21.86 -8.85
N PHE A 70 15.55 20.74 -9.18
CA PHE A 70 15.24 19.40 -8.63
C PHE A 70 16.51 18.66 -8.20
N PRO A 71 17.32 19.22 -7.28
CA PRO A 71 18.61 18.64 -6.90
C PRO A 71 18.48 17.29 -6.20
N ASN A 72 17.30 16.99 -5.64
CA ASN A 72 17.01 15.77 -4.90
C ASN A 72 16.37 14.66 -5.77
N ALA A 73 16.24 14.86 -7.08
CA ALA A 73 15.76 13.84 -8.02
C ALA A 73 16.85 12.78 -8.25
N THR A 74 17.00 11.84 -7.31
CA THR A 74 18.04 10.80 -7.31
C THR A 74 17.43 9.39 -7.34
N LEU A 75 18.26 8.38 -7.64
CA LEU A 75 17.84 6.97 -7.55
C LEU A 75 17.32 6.59 -6.15
N ASN A 76 18.00 7.06 -5.09
CA ASN A 76 17.59 6.83 -3.70
C ASN A 76 16.23 7.48 -3.40
N SER A 77 15.98 8.68 -3.92
CA SER A 77 14.68 9.35 -3.77
C SER A 77 13.57 8.60 -4.50
N LEU A 78 13.86 8.06 -5.69
CA LEU A 78 12.92 7.22 -6.43
C LEU A 78 12.59 5.93 -5.68
N GLU A 79 13.59 5.23 -5.16
CA GLU A 79 13.39 4.02 -4.36
C GLU A 79 12.52 4.31 -3.12
N LYS A 80 12.84 5.35 -2.35
CA LYS A 80 12.05 5.77 -1.17
C LYS A 80 10.60 6.14 -1.54
N MET A 81 10.41 6.77 -2.70
CA MET A 81 9.08 7.07 -3.20
C MET A 81 8.30 5.79 -3.50
N ILE A 82 8.94 4.81 -4.17
CA ILE A 82 8.34 3.51 -4.48
C ILE A 82 8.01 2.75 -3.18
N ASP A 83 8.92 2.73 -2.21
CA ASP A 83 8.67 2.15 -0.88
C ASP A 83 7.42 2.77 -0.26
N ARG A 84 7.29 4.11 -0.29
CA ARG A 84 6.11 4.79 0.26
C ARG A 84 4.82 4.45 -0.49
N ILE A 85 4.87 4.29 -1.81
CA ILE A 85 3.73 3.87 -2.63
C ILE A 85 3.30 2.45 -2.24
N ILE A 86 4.25 1.52 -2.08
CA ILE A 86 3.98 0.15 -1.67
C ILE A 86 3.35 0.12 -0.26
N ILE A 87 3.92 0.89 0.68
CA ILE A 87 3.49 0.91 2.08
C ILE A 87 2.15 1.62 2.27
N SER A 88 1.91 2.72 1.58
CA SER A 88 0.81 3.67 1.91
C SER A 88 -0.13 3.98 0.75
N GLY A 89 0.08 3.37 -0.42
CA GLY A 89 -0.77 3.59 -1.59
C GLY A 89 -2.20 3.08 -1.42
N SER A 90 -2.83 2.74 -2.55
CA SER A 90 -4.24 2.33 -2.58
C SER A 90 -4.45 0.93 -1.97
N ASN A 91 -4.65 0.89 -0.65
CA ASN A 91 -4.76 -0.33 0.14
C ASN A 91 -6.14 -0.52 0.80
N TYR A 92 -6.55 -1.77 0.96
CA TYR A 92 -7.48 -2.22 1.99
C TYR A 92 -6.72 -2.30 3.31
N TYR A 93 -7.38 -1.85 4.39
CA TYR A 93 -6.79 -1.80 5.71
C TYR A 93 -7.49 -2.77 6.65
N SER A 94 -6.70 -3.43 7.48
CA SER A 94 -7.18 -4.11 8.67
C SER A 94 -6.25 -3.78 9.83
N ILE A 95 -6.81 -3.50 11.00
CA ILE A 95 -6.05 -3.04 12.16
C ILE A 95 -6.33 -3.97 13.32
N ASP A 96 -5.26 -4.45 13.94
CA ASP A 96 -5.31 -5.22 15.18
C ASP A 96 -4.56 -4.43 16.26
N GLU A 97 -5.22 -4.17 17.40
CA GLU A 97 -4.67 -3.38 18.50
C GLU A 97 -4.34 -4.28 19.69
N THR A 98 -3.36 -3.86 20.48
CA THR A 98 -3.02 -4.51 21.75
C THR A 98 -2.76 -3.49 22.84
N GLN A 99 -2.99 -3.90 24.08
CA GLN A 99 -2.65 -3.11 25.28
C GLN A 99 -1.37 -3.62 25.94
N ASP A 100 -0.69 -4.60 25.33
CA ASP A 100 0.55 -5.15 25.86
C ASP A 100 1.64 -4.04 25.89
N PRO A 101 2.18 -3.69 27.06
CA PRO A 101 3.20 -2.66 27.18
C PRO A 101 4.53 -3.05 26.51
N ASN A 102 4.80 -4.35 26.35
CA ASN A 102 6.04 -4.85 25.75
C ASN A 102 5.94 -4.93 24.22
N PHE A 103 4.77 -4.69 23.63
CA PHE A 103 4.54 -4.85 22.20
C PHE A 103 5.62 -4.18 21.33
N GLN A 104 5.99 -2.93 21.61
CA GLN A 104 7.00 -2.22 20.81
C GLN A 104 8.38 -2.89 20.88
N SER A 105 8.81 -3.34 22.06
CA SER A 105 10.08 -4.07 22.20
C SER A 105 10.08 -5.40 21.45
N VAL A 106 8.95 -6.12 21.46
CA VAL A 106 8.78 -7.36 20.70
C VAL A 106 8.89 -7.07 19.22
N ILE A 107 8.20 -6.04 18.72
CA ILE A 107 8.25 -5.66 17.31
C ILE A 107 9.64 -5.24 16.89
N GLN A 108 10.35 -4.44 17.70
CA GLN A 108 11.72 -4.05 17.42
C GLN A 108 12.64 -5.27 17.33
N HIS A 109 12.49 -6.22 18.27
CA HIS A 109 13.24 -7.47 18.23
C HIS A 109 12.95 -8.26 16.95
N VAL A 110 11.66 -8.50 16.63
CA VAL A 110 11.24 -9.20 15.41
C VAL A 110 11.76 -8.50 14.16
N PHE A 111 11.68 -7.17 14.11
CA PHE A 111 12.21 -6.38 13.00
C PHE A 111 13.72 -6.59 12.82
N SER A 112 14.48 -6.63 13.91
CA SER A 112 15.94 -6.80 13.87
C SER A 112 16.42 -8.22 13.57
N THR A 113 15.62 -9.24 13.88
CA THR A 113 16.02 -10.66 13.75
C THR A 113 15.38 -11.38 12.56
N SER A 114 14.37 -10.79 11.94
CA SER A 114 13.70 -11.39 10.79
C SER A 114 14.60 -11.44 9.56
N VAL A 115 14.55 -12.57 8.85
CA VAL A 115 15.32 -12.80 7.63
C VAL A 115 14.38 -12.74 6.42
N THR A 116 14.76 -11.96 5.42
CA THR A 116 14.08 -11.83 4.14
C THR A 116 14.32 -13.04 3.24
N ASP A 117 13.35 -13.34 2.38
CA ASP A 117 13.50 -14.32 1.32
C ASP A 117 14.32 -13.70 0.19
N SER A 118 15.56 -14.17 0.05
CA SER A 118 16.57 -13.60 -0.86
C SER A 118 16.10 -13.53 -2.32
N ARG A 119 15.22 -14.44 -2.74
CA ARG A 119 14.68 -14.42 -4.11
C ARG A 119 13.88 -13.15 -4.37
N TYR A 120 13.00 -12.79 -3.44
CA TYR A 120 12.13 -11.63 -3.58
C TYR A 120 12.85 -10.34 -3.19
N GLU A 121 13.72 -10.40 -2.19
CA GLU A 121 14.57 -9.27 -1.79
C GLU A 121 15.42 -8.78 -2.96
N ASN A 122 16.13 -9.68 -3.65
CA ASN A 122 17.00 -9.32 -4.79
C ASN A 122 16.24 -8.72 -5.98
N SER A 123 14.93 -8.96 -6.06
CA SER A 123 14.08 -8.40 -7.12
C SER A 123 13.41 -7.08 -6.73
N TYR A 124 13.36 -6.78 -5.43
CA TYR A 124 12.65 -5.64 -4.90
C TYR A 124 13.30 -4.32 -5.39
N PRO A 125 12.51 -3.26 -5.72
CA PRO A 125 11.06 -3.15 -5.63
C PRO A 125 10.26 -3.69 -6.83
N ARG A 126 10.91 -4.35 -7.80
CA ARG A 126 10.23 -4.94 -8.96
C ARG A 126 9.52 -6.23 -8.56
N LYS A 127 8.36 -6.49 -9.17
CA LYS A 127 7.64 -7.76 -9.07
C LYS A 127 8.29 -8.78 -10.01
N LEU A 128 8.54 -9.99 -9.51
CA LEU A 128 8.98 -11.13 -10.32
C LEU A 128 7.86 -11.67 -11.20
N TYR A 129 6.62 -11.63 -10.69
CA TYR A 129 5.45 -12.15 -11.38
C TYR A 129 4.43 -11.04 -11.63
N ASP A 130 4.39 -10.56 -12.86
CA ASP A 130 3.51 -9.46 -13.31
C ASP A 130 2.21 -9.97 -13.95
N GLY A 131 2.05 -11.28 -14.12
CA GLY A 131 0.90 -11.87 -14.81
C GLY A 131 1.04 -11.95 -16.32
N ASN A 132 2.25 -11.74 -16.87
CA ASN A 132 2.50 -11.82 -18.32
C ASN A 132 3.22 -13.12 -18.74
N SER A 133 3.83 -13.85 -17.80
CA SER A 133 4.58 -15.08 -18.10
C SER A 133 3.85 -16.34 -17.65
N LEU A 134 3.73 -17.34 -18.52
CA LEU A 134 3.29 -18.68 -18.13
C LEU A 134 4.32 -19.26 -17.15
N GLY A 135 3.85 -19.78 -16.03
CA GLY A 135 4.75 -20.29 -14.99
C GLY A 135 4.10 -21.39 -14.16
N ASN A 136 4.95 -22.07 -13.40
CA ASN A 136 4.51 -23.06 -12.41
C ASN A 136 3.54 -22.40 -11.41
N ASN A 137 2.63 -23.20 -10.86
CA ASN A 137 1.68 -22.80 -9.81
C ASN A 137 2.43 -22.56 -8.49
N ILE A 138 3.17 -21.47 -8.43
CA ILE A 138 3.90 -21.00 -7.25
C ILE A 138 2.96 -20.06 -6.51
N LYS A 139 2.66 -20.39 -5.25
CA LYS A 139 1.83 -19.59 -4.35
C LYS A 139 2.49 -19.50 -3.00
N GLY A 140 2.40 -18.34 -2.38
CA GLY A 140 2.96 -18.15 -1.06
C GLY A 140 3.05 -16.69 -0.65
N LEU A 141 3.54 -16.50 0.56
CA LEU A 141 3.79 -15.20 1.16
C LEU A 141 5.22 -15.20 1.71
N TYR A 142 6.02 -14.26 1.22
CA TYR A 142 7.47 -14.24 1.46
C TYR A 142 7.88 -12.86 1.99
N LEU A 143 8.51 -12.81 3.16
CA LEU A 143 9.05 -11.55 3.69
C LEU A 143 10.12 -11.04 2.72
N THR A 144 9.97 -9.84 2.20
CA THR A 144 10.74 -9.32 1.06
C THR A 144 11.63 -8.16 1.44
N LYS A 145 11.12 -7.24 2.28
CA LYS A 145 11.89 -6.08 2.74
C LYS A 145 11.40 -5.65 4.13
N LEU A 146 12.31 -5.15 4.93
CA LEU A 146 12.08 -4.54 6.24
C LEU A 146 12.54 -3.09 6.15
N ILE A 147 11.67 -2.14 6.52
CA ILE A 147 11.98 -0.71 6.44
C ILE A 147 11.53 -0.02 7.72
N ASP A 148 12.43 0.74 8.34
CA ASP A 148 12.05 1.77 9.31
C ASP A 148 11.75 3.05 8.52
N THR A 149 10.48 3.47 8.51
CA THR A 149 10.02 4.65 7.78
C THR A 149 10.08 5.94 8.62
N GLY A 150 10.61 5.88 9.85
CA GLY A 150 10.63 6.95 10.83
C GLY A 150 9.32 7.09 11.61
N ASP A 151 8.16 6.86 10.96
CA ASP A 151 6.84 6.81 11.60
C ASP A 151 6.44 5.39 12.06
N GLY A 152 7.18 4.36 11.66
CA GLY A 152 6.94 2.98 12.07
C GLY A 152 7.81 1.96 11.34
N PHE A 153 7.64 0.70 11.72
CA PHE A 153 8.25 -0.45 11.05
C PHE A 153 7.32 -0.98 9.96
N ALA A 154 7.85 -1.13 8.74
CA ALA A 154 7.17 -1.75 7.61
C ALA A 154 7.79 -3.10 7.27
N PHE A 155 6.99 -4.16 7.36
CA PHE A 155 7.31 -5.51 6.91
C PHE A 155 6.60 -5.73 5.58
N ILE A 156 7.37 -5.74 4.49
CA ILE A 156 6.85 -5.88 3.13
C ILE A 156 6.97 -7.34 2.71
N PHE A 157 5.85 -7.93 2.31
CA PHE A 157 5.75 -9.30 1.84
C PHE A 157 5.39 -9.36 0.36
N SER A 158 6.04 -10.25 -0.38
CA SER A 158 5.62 -10.66 -1.71
C SER A 158 4.55 -11.74 -1.58
N TYR A 159 3.31 -11.39 -1.93
CA TYR A 159 2.20 -12.32 -2.03
C TYR A 159 2.07 -12.81 -3.47
N VAL A 160 2.39 -14.08 -3.68
CA VAL A 160 2.30 -14.73 -5.00
C VAL A 160 1.07 -15.63 -5.03
N TYR A 161 0.23 -15.42 -6.04
CA TYR A 161 -0.98 -16.19 -6.29
C TYR A 161 -1.12 -16.50 -7.78
N SER A 162 -1.97 -17.44 -8.13
CA SER A 162 -2.17 -17.83 -9.53
C SER A 162 -3.56 -17.42 -10.00
N VAL A 163 -3.62 -16.73 -11.14
CA VAL A 163 -4.86 -16.30 -11.79
C VAL A 163 -5.16 -17.21 -12.95
N LYS A 164 -6.40 -17.69 -13.04
CA LYS A 164 -6.84 -18.52 -14.15
C LYS A 164 -6.93 -17.70 -15.44
N ILE A 165 -6.36 -18.21 -16.53
CA ILE A 165 -6.46 -17.61 -17.86
C ILE A 165 -7.90 -17.82 -18.37
N LYS A 166 -8.60 -16.71 -18.67
CA LYS A 166 -9.96 -16.80 -19.22
C LYS A 166 -9.90 -17.40 -20.63
N GLY A 167 -10.76 -18.38 -20.91
CA GLY A 167 -10.87 -19.01 -22.23
C GLY A 167 -9.96 -20.22 -22.47
N SER A 168 -8.98 -20.51 -21.60
CA SER A 168 -8.16 -21.72 -21.76
C SER A 168 -8.97 -22.98 -21.38
N ARG A 169 -9.30 -23.83 -22.36
CA ARG A 169 -9.80 -25.20 -22.14
C ARG A 169 -8.66 -26.17 -22.44
N GLY A 170 -8.09 -26.82 -21.41
CA GLY A 170 -7.01 -27.80 -21.58
C GLY A 170 -6.17 -28.01 -20.31
N LEU A 171 -5.60 -29.22 -20.18
CA LEU A 171 -4.88 -29.73 -19.00
C LEU A 171 -3.45 -29.17 -18.80
N GLY A 172 -2.97 -28.26 -19.67
CA GLY A 172 -1.55 -27.89 -19.73
C GLY A 172 -1.14 -26.63 -18.94
N LEU A 173 -1.69 -25.46 -19.23
CA LEU A 173 -1.24 -24.18 -18.63
C LEU A 173 -2.43 -23.21 -18.56
N SER A 174 -3.26 -23.35 -17.53
CA SER A 174 -4.47 -22.55 -17.34
C SER A 174 -4.32 -21.42 -16.32
N TYR A 175 -3.10 -21.14 -15.88
CA TYR A 175 -2.83 -20.14 -14.84
C TYR A 175 -1.60 -19.29 -15.15
N THR A 176 -1.65 -18.05 -14.68
CA THR A 176 -0.52 -17.13 -14.68
C THR A 176 -0.22 -16.69 -13.24
N PRO A 177 1.03 -16.80 -12.76
CA PRO A 177 1.41 -16.27 -11.46
C PRO A 177 1.35 -14.74 -11.47
N GLN A 178 0.88 -14.17 -10.36
CA GLN A 178 0.85 -12.75 -10.08
C GLN A 178 1.43 -12.50 -8.69
N GLN A 179 2.14 -11.38 -8.54
CA GLN A 179 2.71 -10.91 -7.29
C GLN A 179 2.10 -9.56 -6.92
N GLN A 180 1.75 -9.42 -5.65
CA GLN A 180 1.44 -8.11 -5.05
C GLN A 180 2.25 -7.95 -3.78
N PHE A 181 2.64 -6.71 -3.47
CA PHE A 181 3.27 -6.40 -2.20
C PHE A 181 2.21 -6.13 -1.14
N ILE A 182 2.31 -6.83 -0.01
CA ILE A 182 1.46 -6.61 1.16
C ILE A 182 2.34 -6.05 2.25
N THR A 183 1.86 -5.02 2.95
CA THR A 183 2.62 -4.41 4.03
C THR A 183 1.95 -4.67 5.36
N VAL A 184 2.71 -5.16 6.33
CA VAL A 184 2.36 -5.06 7.75
C VAL A 184 3.11 -3.87 8.31
N PHE A 185 2.37 -2.86 8.76
CA PHE A 185 2.93 -1.64 9.30
C PHE A 185 2.63 -1.51 10.80
N VAL A 186 3.66 -1.25 11.59
CA VAL A 186 3.55 -1.03 13.03
C VAL A 186 4.05 0.38 13.35
N PRO A 187 3.16 1.32 13.74
CA PRO A 187 3.58 2.67 14.12
C PRO A 187 4.43 2.65 15.39
N HIS A 188 5.49 3.46 15.44
CA HIS A 188 6.34 3.58 16.65
C HIS A 188 5.60 4.10 17.87
N ASN A 189 4.55 4.91 17.66
CA ASN A 189 3.84 5.61 18.72
C ASN A 189 2.49 4.97 19.09
N LYS A 190 2.17 3.78 18.56
CA LYS A 190 0.88 3.11 18.82
C LYS A 190 1.04 1.60 18.86
N ASN A 191 0.39 0.97 19.84
CA ASN A 191 0.37 -0.49 19.98
C ASN A 191 -0.68 -1.12 19.07
N ARG A 192 -0.44 -1.04 17.76
CA ARG A 192 -1.30 -1.63 16.74
C ARG A 192 -0.52 -2.11 15.54
N ILE A 193 -1.10 -3.09 14.86
CA ILE A 193 -0.63 -3.63 13.59
C ILE A 193 -1.61 -3.21 12.51
N GLU A 194 -1.10 -2.63 11.43
CA GLU A 194 -1.88 -2.25 10.26
C GLU A 194 -1.52 -3.16 9.09
N TYR A 195 -2.45 -4.05 8.73
CA TYR A 195 -2.35 -4.87 7.52
C TYR A 195 -2.86 -4.07 6.33
N ARG A 196 -1.98 -3.83 5.36
CA ARG A 196 -2.24 -3.00 4.18
C ARG A 196 -2.12 -3.86 2.93
N LEU A 197 -3.25 -4.10 2.27
CA LEU A 197 -3.35 -5.00 1.11
C LEU A 197 -3.74 -4.22 -0.14
N PRO A 198 -3.06 -4.37 -1.27
CA PRO A 198 -3.39 -3.67 -2.51
C PRO A 198 -4.85 -3.88 -2.94
N LYS A 199 -5.54 -2.79 -3.32
CA LYS A 199 -6.95 -2.86 -3.70
C LYS A 199 -7.22 -3.70 -4.96
N ASN A 200 -6.21 -3.87 -5.80
CA ASN A 200 -6.27 -4.62 -7.06
C ASN A 200 -6.35 -6.15 -6.88
N LEU A 201 -6.13 -6.70 -5.68
CA LEU A 201 -6.28 -8.14 -5.39
C LEU A 201 -7.72 -8.65 -5.56
N GLY A 202 -8.72 -7.77 -5.49
CA GLY A 202 -10.14 -8.15 -5.48
C GLY A 202 -10.56 -8.83 -4.17
N LYS A 203 -11.87 -8.82 -3.88
CA LYS A 203 -12.40 -9.17 -2.53
C LYS A 203 -11.97 -10.55 -2.02
N ARG A 204 -12.12 -11.59 -2.86
CA ARG A 204 -11.82 -12.98 -2.46
C ARG A 204 -10.34 -13.18 -2.16
N GLU A 205 -9.47 -12.66 -3.02
CA GLU A 205 -8.03 -12.85 -2.86
C GLU A 205 -7.49 -11.98 -1.73
N THR A 206 -8.02 -10.76 -1.55
CA THR A 206 -7.71 -9.90 -0.39
C THR A 206 -7.99 -10.63 0.93
N ALA A 207 -9.11 -11.34 1.05
CA ALA A 207 -9.43 -12.08 2.27
C ALA A 207 -8.42 -13.21 2.57
N LYS A 208 -8.01 -13.97 1.55
CA LYS A 208 -6.99 -15.03 1.70
C LYS A 208 -5.62 -14.44 2.05
N ALA A 209 -5.25 -13.38 1.35
CA ALA A 209 -4.00 -12.68 1.55
C ALA A 209 -3.92 -12.10 2.97
N LEU A 210 -5.01 -11.52 3.48
CA LEU A 210 -5.10 -10.98 4.85
C LEU A 210 -4.93 -12.09 5.89
N ALA A 211 -5.64 -13.20 5.75
CA ALA A 211 -5.49 -14.34 6.66
C ALA A 211 -4.06 -14.89 6.63
N SER A 212 -3.47 -15.01 5.45
CA SER A 212 -2.10 -15.53 5.27
C SER A 212 -1.06 -14.61 5.92
N VAL A 213 -1.15 -13.29 5.71
CA VAL A 213 -0.20 -12.33 6.29
C VAL A 213 -0.37 -12.19 7.79
N ARG A 214 -1.60 -12.24 8.32
CA ARG A 214 -1.84 -12.28 9.76
C ARG A 214 -1.18 -13.48 10.41
N ASN A 215 -1.42 -14.68 9.87
CA ASN A 215 -0.82 -15.90 10.41
C ASN A 215 0.70 -15.84 10.34
N LYS A 216 1.26 -15.48 9.18
CA LYS A 216 2.71 -15.38 9.00
C LYS A 216 3.35 -14.36 9.95
N PHE A 217 2.73 -13.20 10.12
CA PHE A 217 3.22 -12.18 11.05
C PHE A 217 3.08 -12.63 12.50
N PHE A 218 1.97 -13.27 12.86
CA PHE A 218 1.77 -13.82 14.20
C PHE A 218 2.79 -14.92 14.54
N ASP A 219 3.14 -15.79 13.59
CA ASP A 219 4.22 -16.77 13.74
C ASP A 219 5.57 -16.09 14.04
N MET A 220 5.84 -14.94 13.43
CA MET A 220 7.02 -14.12 13.72
C MET A 220 6.99 -13.49 15.11
N LEU A 221 5.81 -13.23 15.68
CA LEU A 221 5.67 -12.73 17.05
C LEU A 221 5.86 -13.86 18.07
N ILE A 222 5.25 -15.03 17.84
CA ILE A 222 5.34 -16.18 18.76
C ILE A 222 6.78 -16.70 18.86
N SER A 223 7.59 -16.60 17.81
CA SER A 223 9.00 -17.00 17.84
C SER A 223 9.82 -16.26 18.91
N THR A 224 9.30 -15.15 19.45
CA THR A 224 9.91 -14.41 20.56
C THR A 224 9.55 -14.95 21.95
N ASN A 225 8.78 -16.04 22.05
CA ASN A 225 8.20 -16.58 23.30
C ASN A 225 7.27 -15.62 24.05
N ASN A 226 6.80 -14.54 23.41
CA ASN A 226 5.81 -13.63 23.97
C ASN A 226 4.41 -13.96 23.42
N THR A 227 3.43 -14.04 24.31
CA THR A 227 2.02 -14.21 23.91
C THR A 227 1.33 -12.85 23.96
N ILE A 228 1.17 -12.22 22.79
CA ILE A 228 0.47 -10.93 22.68
C ILE A 228 -0.98 -11.18 22.27
N HIS A 229 -1.90 -10.64 23.06
CA HIS A 229 -3.32 -10.67 22.72
C HIS A 229 -3.68 -9.47 21.84
N PHE A 230 -4.33 -9.75 20.72
CA PHE A 230 -4.78 -8.76 19.76
C PHE A 230 -6.31 -8.66 19.72
N LYS A 231 -6.81 -7.44 19.57
CA LYS A 231 -8.21 -7.15 19.29
C LYS A 231 -8.32 -6.47 17.93
N GLN A 232 -9.06 -7.08 17.02
CA GLN A 232 -9.34 -6.47 15.72
C GLN A 232 -10.22 -5.23 15.88
N LEU A 233 -9.82 -4.13 15.24
CA LEU A 233 -10.61 -2.90 15.19
C LEU A 233 -11.80 -3.07 14.24
N ASN A 234 -13.00 -2.76 14.73
CA ASN A 234 -14.22 -2.76 13.93
C ASN A 234 -14.48 -1.35 13.38
N PHE A 235 -14.17 -1.13 12.09
CA PHE A 235 -14.37 0.15 11.44
C PHE A 235 -15.84 0.63 11.41
N TYR A 236 -16.82 -0.26 11.36
CA TYR A 236 -18.23 0.14 11.45
C TYR A 236 -18.54 0.75 12.81
N ASN A 237 -18.02 0.15 13.89
CA ASN A 237 -18.19 0.70 15.23
C ASN A 237 -17.47 2.04 15.36
N VAL A 238 -16.28 2.19 14.80
CA VAL A 238 -15.54 3.47 14.80
C VAL A 238 -16.32 4.56 14.05
N ILE A 239 -16.85 4.24 12.86
CA ILE A 239 -17.68 5.18 12.08
C ILE A 239 -18.94 5.56 12.86
N ASN A 240 -19.60 4.59 13.49
CA ASN A 240 -20.75 4.84 14.37
C ASN A 240 -20.38 5.75 15.55
N SER A 241 -19.24 5.53 16.19
CA SER A 241 -18.76 6.38 17.28
C SER A 241 -18.51 7.82 16.80
N ILE A 242 -17.89 8.01 15.63
CA ILE A 242 -17.70 9.34 15.03
C ILE A 242 -19.05 10.02 14.71
N ILE A 243 -20.01 9.25 14.19
CA ILE A 243 -21.33 9.79 13.84
C ILE A 243 -22.11 10.17 15.10
N THR A 244 -22.06 9.35 16.14
CA THR A 244 -22.76 9.62 17.41
C THR A 244 -22.11 10.75 18.21
N ASP A 245 -20.79 10.92 18.11
CA ASP A 245 -20.07 12.01 18.76
C ASP A 245 -20.13 13.33 17.96
N ARG A 246 -21.05 14.22 18.35
CA ARG A 246 -21.15 15.57 17.77
C ARG A 246 -19.95 16.47 18.04
N SER A 247 -19.14 16.17 19.06
CA SER A 247 -17.95 16.95 19.40
C SER A 247 -16.75 16.64 18.50
N PHE A 248 -16.73 15.47 17.85
CA PHE A 248 -15.63 15.05 16.97
C PHE A 248 -15.40 16.00 15.78
N GLY A 249 -16.44 16.72 15.35
CA GLY A 249 -16.42 17.64 14.21
C GLY A 249 -17.73 17.58 13.45
N LYS A 250 -17.88 18.35 12.36
CA LYS A 250 -19.09 18.32 11.53
C LYS A 250 -19.03 17.21 10.49
N ALA A 251 -20.03 16.32 10.45
CA ALA A 251 -20.07 15.32 9.39
C ALA A 251 -20.61 15.99 8.11
N VAL A 252 -19.76 16.21 7.12
CA VAL A 252 -20.15 16.88 5.86
C VAL A 252 -20.58 15.89 4.77
N GLN A 253 -20.32 14.61 5.01
CA GLN A 253 -20.81 13.51 4.20
C GLN A 253 -20.92 12.25 5.04
N ILE A 254 -22.03 11.51 4.86
CA ILE A 254 -22.18 10.14 5.34
C ILE A 254 -22.69 9.29 4.18
N ILE A 255 -22.11 8.11 4.02
CA ILE A 255 -22.61 7.09 3.09
C ILE A 255 -23.19 5.97 3.93
N TYR A 256 -24.48 5.69 3.73
CA TYR A 256 -25.15 4.57 4.35
C TYR A 256 -25.32 3.43 3.34
N VAL A 257 -25.30 2.19 3.82
CA VAL A 257 -25.61 1.00 3.03
C VAL A 257 -26.86 0.35 3.58
N GLY A 258 -27.80 0.03 2.69
CA GLY A 258 -28.96 -0.78 3.03
C GLY A 258 -28.55 -2.21 3.32
N SER A 259 -28.93 -2.74 4.47
CA SER A 259 -28.50 -4.07 4.94
C SER A 259 -29.00 -5.20 4.04
N ASN A 260 -30.22 -5.06 3.51
CA ASN A 260 -30.83 -6.07 2.63
C ASN A 260 -30.56 -5.80 1.16
N THR A 261 -30.47 -4.54 0.76
CA THR A 261 -30.32 -4.16 -0.66
C THR A 261 -28.87 -4.00 -1.10
N GLY A 262 -27.95 -3.74 -0.17
CA GLY A 262 -26.57 -3.36 -0.49
C GLY A 262 -26.47 -2.02 -1.23
N CYS A 263 -27.56 -1.26 -1.34
CA CYS A 263 -27.58 0.01 -2.04
C CYS A 263 -27.03 1.14 -1.16
N ASP A 264 -26.17 1.96 -1.75
CA ASP A 264 -25.62 3.14 -1.10
C ASP A 264 -26.62 4.31 -1.14
N ALA A 265 -26.85 4.93 0.02
CA ALA A 265 -27.56 6.20 0.14
C ALA A 265 -26.56 7.27 0.60
N ASN A 266 -26.46 8.35 -0.18
CA ASN A 266 -25.43 9.37 0.00
C ASN A 266 -26.03 10.66 0.54
N VAL A 267 -25.52 11.11 1.69
CA VAL A 267 -25.84 12.40 2.30
C VAL A 267 -24.60 13.26 2.19
N ILE A 268 -24.61 14.30 1.35
CA ILE A 268 -23.42 15.07 0.98
C ILE A 268 -23.74 16.57 0.96
N GLY A 269 -22.97 17.35 1.72
CA GLY A 269 -23.03 18.82 1.70
C GLY A 269 -21.66 19.45 1.92
N ARG A 270 -20.62 18.90 1.29
CA ARG A 270 -19.22 19.31 1.47
C ARG A 270 -18.94 20.81 1.21
N LYS A 271 -19.77 21.50 0.41
CA LYS A 271 -19.57 22.92 0.05
C LYS A 271 -20.16 23.89 1.06
N ASP A 272 -21.22 23.49 1.76
CA ASP A 272 -21.92 24.32 2.73
C ASP A 272 -21.17 24.23 4.09
N PRO A 273 -20.77 25.37 4.70
CA PRO A 273 -20.16 25.40 6.03
C PRO A 273 -21.08 25.07 7.21
N THR A 274 -22.38 25.22 6.99
CA THR A 274 -23.41 24.97 8.00
C THR A 274 -23.92 23.54 7.97
N TYR A 275 -23.81 22.87 6.82
CA TYR A 275 -24.33 21.52 6.60
C TYR A 275 -23.80 20.48 7.58
N GLU A 276 -24.71 19.66 8.06
CA GLU A 276 -24.48 18.55 8.97
C GLU A 276 -25.26 17.32 8.47
N ALA A 277 -24.54 16.33 7.97
CA ALA A 277 -25.09 15.10 7.40
C ALA A 277 -25.84 14.27 8.44
N ARG A 278 -25.51 14.40 9.73
CA ARG A 278 -26.19 13.71 10.83
C ARG A 278 -27.62 14.19 11.07
N ASP A 279 -27.97 15.36 10.54
CA ASP A 279 -29.32 15.91 10.66
C ASP A 279 -30.26 15.40 9.55
N VAL A 280 -29.75 14.56 8.63
CA VAL A 280 -30.54 13.97 7.54
C VAL A 280 -30.88 12.52 7.89
N GLU A 281 -32.17 12.20 7.88
CA GLU A 281 -32.67 10.84 8.06
C GLU A 281 -32.85 10.13 6.71
N ILE A 282 -32.42 8.86 6.63
CA ILE A 282 -32.61 8.01 5.44
C ILE A 282 -33.62 6.93 5.76
N THR A 283 -34.72 6.93 5.02
CA THR A 283 -35.76 5.90 5.12
C THR A 283 -36.07 5.32 3.74
N ASN A 284 -36.24 4.01 3.66
CA ASN A 284 -36.76 3.36 2.45
C ASN A 284 -38.26 3.10 2.63
N LYS A 285 -39.07 3.89 1.94
CA LYS A 285 -40.54 3.82 2.04
C LYS A 285 -41.16 2.57 1.41
N LYS A 286 -40.41 1.85 0.56
CA LYS A 286 -40.93 0.67 -0.18
C LYS A 286 -40.47 -0.66 0.42
N ARG A 287 -39.31 -0.67 1.07
CA ARG A 287 -38.72 -1.84 1.72
C ARG A 287 -38.26 -1.37 3.09
N ASN A 288 -38.66 -2.05 4.15
CA ASN A 288 -38.24 -1.75 5.51
C ASN A 288 -36.75 -2.11 5.72
N ASP A 289 -35.87 -1.42 4.98
CA ASP A 289 -34.44 -1.68 4.94
C ASP A 289 -33.73 -0.83 6.00
N ILE A 290 -32.76 -1.43 6.68
CA ILE A 290 -32.00 -0.79 7.74
C ILE A 290 -30.72 -0.24 7.12
N TYR A 291 -30.54 1.06 7.20
CA TYR A 291 -29.35 1.75 6.70
C TYR A 291 -28.30 1.87 7.80
N THR A 292 -27.12 1.33 7.53
CA THR A 292 -25.96 1.45 8.43
C THR A 292 -24.89 2.32 7.79
N PRO A 293 -24.24 3.23 8.53
CA PRO A 293 -23.20 4.05 7.95
C PRO A 293 -21.95 3.22 7.65
N ARG A 294 -21.40 3.38 6.45
CA ARG A 294 -20.21 2.67 5.98
C ARG A 294 -19.03 3.60 5.70
N ALA A 295 -19.28 4.90 5.62
CA ALA A 295 -18.26 5.92 5.48
C ALA A 295 -18.76 7.26 6.04
N VAL A 296 -17.85 8.05 6.58
CA VAL A 296 -18.10 9.42 7.06
C VAL A 296 -16.93 10.32 6.65
N ALA A 297 -17.23 11.54 6.23
CA ALA A 297 -16.24 12.60 6.06
C ALA A 297 -16.55 13.71 7.05
N VAL A 298 -15.56 14.04 7.89
CA VAL A 298 -15.69 15.04 8.95
C VAL A 298 -14.89 16.28 8.58
N ARG A 299 -15.50 17.45 8.77
CA ARG A 299 -14.82 18.73 8.76
C ARG A 299 -14.55 19.12 10.21
N PHE A 300 -13.27 19.16 10.58
CA PHE A 300 -12.84 19.69 11.86
C PHE A 300 -12.93 21.21 11.85
N TYR A 301 -13.32 21.79 12.98
CA TYR A 301 -13.23 23.23 13.19
C TYR A 301 -11.74 23.61 13.14
N ARG A 302 -11.40 24.60 12.31
CA ARG A 302 -10.07 25.22 12.42
C ARG A 302 -10.12 26.07 13.69
N ASN A 303 -9.25 25.75 14.64
CA ASN A 303 -8.88 26.71 15.69
C ASN A 303 -8.12 27.87 15.04
#